data_AF-A0A2N2WUB4-F1
#
_entry.id   AF-A0A2N2WUB4-F1
#
_cell.length_a   1.000
_cell.length_b   1.000
_cell.length_c   1.000
_cell.angle_alpha   90.00
_cell.angle_beta   90.00
_cell.angle_gamma   90.00
#
_symmetry.space_group_name_H-M   'P 1'
#
loop_
_entity.id
_entity.type
_entity.pdbx_description
1 polymer ?
#
loop_
_entity_poly.entity_id
_entity_poly.type
_entity_poly.pdbx_seq_one_letter_code
_entity_poly.pdbx_strand_id
1 'polypeptide(L)'
;MYNLKITIRRLLKDKTFLLINVFGLVIGITSFLVLFIHVSNEKSFDKHIVGHENIYRVCSAPKGNPSKEARSMGIVYSFSSEIPEVELATQFIHSPVGTIKIGDNSFQQNDILWVDEAFIEMFEVKAKEGNSLELEKPNTVFISEDFARKHYGNINPVGQIIKFEADQYRNNIGDYEVRGIVKNTHPKTHFKYELLLSQKGNSQNVFEELPNYKYVWAYNYFKLKKGASPELVAKKLTALWDKSALKQKTGPKEYDFPLFPMDDIHLRSDFRFELRESSSKINISLFIIV
;
A
#
# COMPACT_ATOMS: atom_id res chain seq x y z
N MET A 1 -17.13 -55.43 -9.01
CA MET A 1 -15.81 -55.35 -9.68
C MET A 1 -15.78 -55.88 -11.12
N TYR A 2 -16.61 -56.86 -11.50
CA TYR A 2 -16.63 -57.43 -12.88
C TYR A 2 -16.94 -56.38 -13.97
N ASN A 3 -17.93 -55.52 -13.74
CA ASN A 3 -18.32 -54.47 -14.70
C ASN A 3 -17.22 -53.42 -14.92
N LEU A 4 -16.47 -53.05 -13.87
CA LEU A 4 -15.35 -52.09 -13.98
C LEU A 4 -14.24 -52.63 -14.91
N LYS A 5 -13.94 -53.92 -14.81
CA LYS A 5 -12.93 -54.60 -15.62
C LYS A 5 -13.32 -54.67 -17.11
N ILE A 6 -14.62 -54.84 -17.40
CA ILE A 6 -15.16 -54.84 -18.76
C ILE A 6 -15.14 -53.42 -19.35
N THR A 7 -15.54 -52.41 -18.57
CA THR A 7 -15.54 -51.00 -19.00
C THR A 7 -14.13 -50.51 -19.34
N ILE A 8 -13.13 -50.80 -18.50
CA ILE A 8 -11.72 -50.46 -18.77
C ILE A 8 -11.22 -51.15 -20.05
N ARG A 9 -11.55 -52.43 -20.26
CA ARG A 9 -11.13 -53.18 -21.45
C ARG A 9 -11.79 -52.66 -22.74
N ARG A 10 -13.01 -52.12 -22.66
CA ARG A 10 -13.69 -51.44 -23.79
C ARG A 10 -13.09 -50.07 -24.07
N LEU A 11 -12.84 -49.27 -23.05
CA LEU A 11 -12.19 -47.95 -23.14
C LEU A 11 -10.79 -48.04 -23.77
N LEU A 12 -10.01 -49.06 -23.40
CA LEU A 12 -8.67 -49.30 -23.97
C LEU A 12 -8.69 -49.84 -25.41
N LYS A 13 -9.85 -50.29 -25.91
CA LYS A 13 -10.00 -50.81 -27.28
C LYS A 13 -10.23 -49.68 -28.29
N ASP A 14 -10.89 -48.60 -27.89
CA ASP A 14 -11.07 -47.38 -28.69
C ASP A 14 -10.14 -46.27 -28.20
N LYS A 15 -8.85 -46.43 -28.53
CA LYS A 15 -7.77 -45.56 -28.05
C LYS A 15 -7.95 -44.11 -28.54
N THR A 16 -8.45 -43.91 -29.75
CA THR A 16 -8.64 -42.56 -30.32
C THR A 16 -9.74 -41.81 -29.59
N PHE A 17 -10.90 -42.44 -29.36
CA PHE A 17 -12.00 -41.84 -28.61
C PHE A 17 -11.61 -41.55 -27.15
N LEU A 18 -10.90 -42.48 -26.51
CA LEU A 18 -10.37 -42.26 -25.16
C LEU A 18 -9.39 -41.09 -25.11
N LEU A 19 -8.45 -41.01 -26.06
CA LEU A 19 -7.46 -39.93 -26.13
C LEU A 19 -8.15 -38.56 -26.28
N ILE A 20 -9.09 -38.42 -27.21
CA ILE A 20 -9.78 -37.13 -27.44
C ILE A 20 -10.52 -36.67 -26.17
N ASN A 21 -11.26 -37.55 -25.52
CA ASN A 21 -12.01 -37.21 -24.31
C ASN A 21 -11.10 -36.88 -23.13
N VAL A 22 -10.02 -37.65 -22.94
CA VAL A 22 -9.06 -37.39 -21.87
C VAL A 22 -8.30 -36.09 -22.13
N PHE A 23 -7.86 -35.83 -23.37
CA PHE A 23 -7.18 -34.57 -23.71
C PHE A 23 -8.10 -33.36 -23.51
N GLY A 24 -9.35 -33.42 -23.97
CA GLY A 24 -10.32 -32.34 -23.75
C GLY A 24 -10.55 -32.07 -22.26
N LEU A 25 -10.69 -33.12 -21.45
CA LEU A 25 -10.86 -33.00 -20.01
C LEU A 25 -9.61 -32.42 -19.32
N VAL A 26 -8.42 -32.89 -19.69
CA VAL A 26 -7.14 -32.40 -19.15
C VAL A 26 -6.97 -30.92 -19.48
N ILE A 27 -7.23 -30.51 -20.72
CA ILE A 27 -7.15 -29.10 -21.13
C ILE A 27 -8.16 -28.26 -20.34
N GLY A 28 -9.43 -28.70 -20.25
CA GLY A 28 -10.46 -27.98 -19.51
C GLY A 28 -10.14 -27.80 -18.02
N ILE A 29 -9.72 -28.87 -17.33
CA ILE A 29 -9.32 -28.81 -15.92
C ILE A 29 -8.08 -27.95 -15.74
N THR A 30 -7.08 -28.07 -16.62
CA THR A 30 -5.85 -27.28 -16.53
C THR A 30 -6.15 -25.80 -16.70
N SER A 31 -6.95 -25.43 -17.70
CA SER A 31 -7.38 -24.04 -17.91
C SER A 31 -8.14 -23.49 -16.70
N PHE A 32 -9.08 -24.26 -16.13
CA PHE A 32 -9.79 -23.87 -14.91
C PHE A 32 -8.84 -23.67 -13.72
N LEU A 33 -7.91 -24.59 -13.49
CA LEU A 33 -6.95 -24.49 -12.37
C LEU A 33 -6.02 -23.29 -12.52
N VAL A 34 -5.51 -23.02 -13.72
CA VAL A 34 -4.67 -21.84 -13.98
C VAL A 34 -5.44 -20.56 -13.67
N LEU A 35 -6.70 -20.46 -14.13
CA LEU A 35 -7.56 -19.31 -13.84
C LEU A 35 -7.86 -19.19 -12.34
N PHE A 36 -8.18 -20.29 -11.67
CA PHE A 36 -8.45 -20.31 -10.23
C PHE A 36 -7.24 -19.84 -9.42
N ILE A 37 -6.05 -20.35 -9.73
CA ILE A 37 -4.80 -19.93 -9.07
C ILE A 37 -4.55 -18.45 -9.32
N HIS A 38 -4.77 -17.96 -10.55
CA HIS A 38 -4.60 -16.55 -10.87
C HIS A 38 -5.57 -15.66 -10.07
N VAL A 39 -6.86 -15.96 -10.07
CA VAL A 39 -7.86 -15.17 -9.31
C VAL A 39 -7.60 -15.25 -7.80
N SER A 40 -7.22 -16.41 -7.29
CA SER A 40 -6.84 -16.58 -5.88
C SER A 40 -5.61 -15.74 -5.53
N ASN A 41 -4.63 -15.69 -6.43
CA ASN A 41 -3.44 -14.86 -6.30
C ASN A 41 -3.79 -13.37 -6.24
N GLU A 42 -4.62 -12.87 -7.17
CA GLU A 42 -5.04 -11.47 -7.18
C GLU A 42 -5.87 -11.09 -5.93
N LYS A 43 -6.71 -12.01 -5.44
CA LYS A 43 -7.48 -11.81 -4.19
C LYS A 43 -6.65 -11.93 -2.90
N SER A 44 -5.36 -12.26 -2.98
CA SER A 44 -4.48 -12.45 -1.83
C SER A 44 -3.62 -11.22 -1.49
N PHE A 45 -3.75 -10.13 -2.25
CA PHE A 45 -3.06 -8.88 -1.97
C PHE A 45 -3.44 -8.33 -0.60
N ASP A 46 -2.44 -7.81 0.12
CA ASP A 46 -2.50 -7.18 1.45
C ASP A 46 -2.97 -8.08 2.62
N LYS A 47 -3.52 -9.26 2.35
CA LYS A 47 -4.01 -10.22 3.37
C LYS A 47 -2.96 -10.87 4.27
N HIS A 48 -1.69 -10.54 4.07
CA HIS A 48 -0.59 -10.98 4.92
C HIS A 48 -0.42 -10.08 6.16
N ILE A 49 -1.05 -8.90 6.17
CA ILE A 49 -1.07 -7.96 7.30
C ILE A 49 -2.14 -8.39 8.28
N VAL A 50 -1.81 -8.54 9.56
CA VAL A 50 -2.77 -8.95 10.59
C VAL A 50 -3.80 -7.84 10.84
N GLY A 51 -5.08 -8.20 10.82
CA GLY A 51 -6.18 -7.26 10.99
C GLY A 51 -6.47 -6.39 9.78
N HIS A 52 -5.96 -6.77 8.59
CA HIS A 52 -6.15 -6.10 7.32
C HIS A 52 -7.61 -5.73 7.03
N GLU A 53 -8.57 -6.56 7.48
CA GLU A 53 -10.00 -6.36 7.29
C GLU A 53 -10.57 -5.11 8.00
N ASN A 54 -9.82 -4.57 8.96
CA ASN A 54 -10.19 -3.34 9.68
C ASN A 54 -9.30 -2.14 9.29
N ILE A 55 -8.43 -2.28 8.28
CA ILE A 55 -7.57 -1.20 7.78
C ILE A 55 -8.22 -0.55 6.56
N TYR A 56 -8.32 0.78 6.60
CA TYR A 56 -8.96 1.56 5.56
C TYR A 56 -8.08 2.73 5.14
N ARG A 57 -7.97 2.94 3.83
CA ARG A 57 -7.42 4.16 3.25
C ARG A 57 -8.47 5.26 3.29
N VAL A 58 -8.15 6.39 3.90
CA VAL A 58 -9.03 7.55 3.90
C VAL A 58 -8.77 8.38 2.66
N CYS A 59 -9.80 8.56 1.83
CA CYS A 59 -9.70 9.37 0.61
C CYS A 59 -10.29 10.77 0.87
N SER A 60 -9.87 11.80 0.13
CA SER A 60 -10.56 13.09 0.12
C SER A 60 -11.28 13.29 -1.21
N ALA A 61 -12.61 13.40 -1.17
CA ALA A 61 -13.44 13.57 -2.35
C ALA A 61 -14.20 14.91 -2.28
N PRO A 62 -13.81 15.94 -3.05
CA PRO A 62 -14.61 17.14 -3.19
C PRO A 62 -16.01 16.78 -3.72
N LYS A 63 -17.08 17.27 -3.10
CA LYS A 63 -18.43 17.04 -3.63
C LYS A 63 -18.56 17.61 -5.04
N GLY A 64 -19.13 16.81 -5.93
CA GLY A 64 -19.28 17.17 -7.35
C GLY A 64 -18.07 16.88 -8.23
N ASN A 65 -16.95 16.37 -7.67
CA ASN A 65 -15.85 15.85 -8.47
C ASN A 65 -15.99 14.31 -8.61
N PRO A 66 -16.10 13.77 -9.84
CA PRO A 66 -16.16 12.32 -10.03
C PRO A 66 -14.80 11.62 -9.81
N SER A 67 -13.69 12.36 -9.84
CA SER A 67 -12.35 11.79 -9.70
C SER A 67 -12.00 11.58 -8.23
N LYS A 68 -11.93 10.31 -7.82
CA LYS A 68 -11.42 9.93 -6.50
C LYS A 68 -9.90 9.88 -6.52
N GLU A 69 -9.29 10.27 -5.40
CA GLU A 69 -7.84 10.25 -5.21
C GLU A 69 -7.51 9.28 -4.08
N ALA A 70 -6.44 8.50 -4.25
CA ALA A 70 -5.91 7.61 -3.21
C ALA A 70 -5.30 8.39 -2.04
N ARG A 71 -5.00 9.67 -2.28
CA ARG A 71 -4.49 10.63 -1.29
C ARG A 71 -5.66 11.34 -0.58
N SER A 72 -5.35 11.91 0.57
CA SER A 72 -6.25 12.75 1.36
C SER A 72 -5.53 13.98 1.90
N MET A 73 -6.33 14.92 2.42
CA MET A 73 -5.79 16.13 3.05
C MET A 73 -5.05 15.81 4.36
N GLY A 74 -4.01 16.59 4.65
CA GLY A 74 -3.20 16.43 5.86
C GLY A 74 -3.99 16.45 7.17
N ILE A 75 -5.01 17.32 7.24
CA ILE A 75 -5.85 17.49 8.43
C ILE A 75 -6.63 16.22 8.83
N VAL A 76 -6.83 15.29 7.91
CA VAL A 76 -7.54 14.03 8.16
C VAL A 76 -6.84 13.23 9.25
N TYR A 77 -5.50 13.21 9.27
CA TYR A 77 -4.74 12.53 10.32
C TYR A 77 -5.03 13.10 11.71
N SER A 78 -5.08 14.43 11.83
CA SER A 78 -5.38 15.12 13.10
C SER A 78 -6.78 14.81 13.61
N PHE A 79 -7.75 14.59 12.72
CA PHE A 79 -9.10 14.19 13.12
C PHE A 79 -9.18 12.79 13.74
N SER A 80 -8.19 11.93 13.48
CA SER A 80 -8.22 10.55 13.98
C SER A 80 -8.27 10.48 15.52
N SER A 81 -7.60 11.40 16.22
CA SER A 81 -7.60 11.46 17.69
C SER A 81 -8.96 11.83 18.29
N GLU A 82 -9.86 12.41 17.51
CA GLU A 82 -11.22 12.78 17.93
C GLU A 82 -12.26 11.68 17.64
N ILE A 83 -11.84 10.55 17.04
CA ILE A 83 -12.72 9.46 16.62
C ILE A 83 -12.37 8.19 17.43
N PRO A 84 -13.13 7.87 18.49
CA PRO A 84 -12.82 6.73 19.38
C PRO A 84 -12.80 5.36 18.69
N GLU A 85 -13.42 5.22 17.52
CA GLU A 85 -13.42 4.00 16.71
C GLU A 85 -12.08 3.75 16.00
N VAL A 86 -11.23 4.77 15.84
CA VAL A 86 -9.90 4.61 15.26
C VAL A 86 -8.98 4.03 16.34
N GLU A 87 -8.40 2.85 16.05
CA GLU A 87 -7.44 2.17 16.91
C GLU A 87 -6.03 2.68 16.65
N LEU A 88 -5.66 2.81 15.38
CA LEU A 88 -4.35 3.27 14.93
C LEU A 88 -4.52 4.09 13.66
N ALA A 89 -3.77 5.18 13.53
CA ALA A 89 -3.74 6.01 12.34
C ALA A 89 -2.30 6.21 11.90
N THR A 90 -2.06 6.24 10.59
CA THR A 90 -0.79 6.64 10.01
C THR A 90 -1.03 7.62 8.88
N GLN A 91 -0.12 8.59 8.76
CA GLN A 91 -0.04 9.49 7.62
C GLN A 91 1.35 9.35 6.99
N PHE A 92 1.44 9.27 5.67
CA PHE A 92 2.74 9.28 4.99
C PHE A 92 2.68 9.96 3.62
N ILE A 93 3.86 10.35 3.11
CA ILE A 93 4.04 10.84 1.73
C ILE A 93 4.88 9.82 0.97
N HIS A 94 4.49 9.53 -0.27
CA HIS A 94 5.25 8.72 -1.22
C HIS A 94 5.83 9.61 -2.32
N SER A 95 7.13 9.45 -2.56
CA SER A 95 7.80 9.91 -3.76
C SER A 95 8.17 8.70 -4.61
N PRO A 96 7.53 8.50 -5.77
CA PRO A 96 7.86 7.40 -6.68
C PRO A 96 9.31 7.42 -7.13
N VAL A 97 9.89 8.63 -7.22
CA VAL A 97 11.26 8.92 -7.65
C VAL A 97 11.82 10.05 -6.81
N GLY A 98 13.10 9.98 -6.46
CA GLY A 98 13.90 11.07 -5.92
C GLY A 98 15.37 10.91 -6.32
N THR A 99 16.20 11.82 -5.85
CA THR A 99 17.66 11.81 -6.05
C THR A 99 18.33 11.75 -4.69
N ILE A 100 19.18 10.74 -4.51
CA ILE A 100 19.98 10.59 -3.29
C ILE A 100 21.46 10.54 -3.63
N LYS A 101 22.28 10.85 -2.64
CA LYS A 101 23.73 10.83 -2.72
C LYS A 101 24.31 9.99 -1.58
N ILE A 102 25.17 9.04 -1.93
CA ILE A 102 25.94 8.20 -1.00
C ILE A 102 27.42 8.39 -1.32
N GLY A 103 28.19 8.87 -0.34
CA GLY A 103 29.56 9.34 -0.59
C GLY A 103 29.55 10.45 -1.63
N ASP A 104 30.28 10.27 -2.73
CA ASP A 104 30.34 11.23 -3.84
C ASP A 104 29.37 10.94 -4.99
N ASN A 105 28.63 9.84 -4.93
CA ASN A 105 27.79 9.37 -6.04
C ASN A 105 26.33 9.73 -5.83
N SER A 106 25.77 10.54 -6.74
CA SER A 106 24.33 10.81 -6.82
C SER A 106 23.65 9.84 -7.79
N PHE A 107 22.46 9.39 -7.44
CA PHE A 107 21.66 8.51 -8.27
C PHE A 107 20.16 8.67 -8.01
N GLN A 108 19.38 8.30 -9.01
CA GLN A 108 17.93 8.25 -8.91
C GLN A 108 17.52 7.05 -8.04
N GLN A 109 16.56 7.28 -7.16
CA GLN A 109 16.05 6.29 -6.23
C GLN A 109 14.53 6.29 -6.24
N ASN A 110 13.94 5.10 -6.27
CA ASN A 110 12.49 4.92 -6.31
C ASN A 110 11.93 4.64 -4.92
N ASP A 111 10.60 4.75 -4.79
CA ASP A 111 9.84 4.24 -3.65
C ASP A 111 10.34 4.77 -2.29
N ILE A 112 10.42 6.11 -2.20
CA ILE A 112 10.82 6.83 -0.98
C ILE A 112 9.56 7.22 -0.21
N LEU A 113 9.44 6.78 1.04
CA LEU A 113 8.30 7.12 1.90
C LEU A 113 8.78 7.87 3.14
N TRP A 114 8.07 8.95 3.48
CA TRP A 114 8.19 9.63 4.78
C TRP A 114 7.09 9.16 5.70
N VAL A 115 7.46 8.39 6.71
CA VAL A 115 6.56 7.59 7.53
C VAL A 115 6.68 7.94 9.01
N ASP A 116 5.58 7.75 9.72
CA ASP A 116 5.54 7.78 11.17
C ASP A 116 5.79 6.38 11.76
N GLU A 117 5.85 6.29 13.09
CA GLU A 117 5.96 5.03 13.82
C GLU A 117 4.76 4.10 13.59
N ALA A 118 3.56 4.68 13.47
CA ALA A 118 2.33 3.93 13.24
C ALA A 118 2.32 3.18 11.90
N PHE A 119 3.06 3.66 10.89
CA PHE A 119 3.25 2.94 9.62
C PHE A 119 3.91 1.58 9.82
N ILE A 120 4.95 1.53 10.67
CA ILE A 120 5.71 0.31 10.94
C ILE A 120 4.81 -0.73 11.62
N GLU A 121 4.00 -0.30 12.58
CA GLU A 121 3.02 -1.16 13.26
C GLU A 121 1.89 -1.59 12.33
N MET A 122 1.28 -0.64 11.61
CA MET A 122 0.09 -0.89 10.78
C MET A 122 0.37 -1.86 9.63
N PHE A 123 1.54 -1.76 9.00
CA PHE A 123 1.92 -2.57 7.85
C PHE A 123 2.94 -3.67 8.17
N GLU A 124 3.16 -3.94 9.46
CA GLU A 124 4.10 -4.95 9.97
C GLU A 124 5.47 -4.90 9.30
N VAL A 125 6.08 -3.71 9.23
CA VAL A 125 7.42 -3.58 8.65
C VAL A 125 8.44 -4.27 9.57
N LYS A 126 9.04 -5.35 9.07
CA LYS A 126 9.96 -6.19 9.85
C LYS A 126 11.39 -5.69 9.71
N ALA A 127 11.99 -5.26 10.82
CA ALA A 127 13.42 -5.01 10.90
C ALA A 127 14.20 -6.33 10.72
N LYS A 128 15.23 -6.29 9.87
CA LYS A 128 16.26 -7.32 9.75
C LYS A 128 17.48 -6.97 10.60
N GLU A 129 17.86 -5.70 10.59
CA GLU A 129 18.94 -5.13 11.38
C GLU A 129 18.51 -3.78 11.95
N GLY A 130 18.99 -3.44 13.14
CA GLY A 130 18.57 -2.24 13.87
C GLY A 130 17.24 -2.41 14.61
N ASN A 131 16.84 -1.36 15.32
CA ASN A 131 15.58 -1.30 16.05
C ASN A 131 14.63 -0.36 15.31
N SER A 132 13.53 -0.86 14.74
CA SER A 132 12.58 -0.06 13.96
C SER A 132 11.96 1.11 14.73
N LEU A 133 11.96 1.06 16.07
CA LEU A 133 11.57 2.19 16.93
C LEU A 133 12.48 3.41 16.76
N GLU A 134 13.70 3.23 16.24
CA GLU A 134 14.58 4.37 15.95
C GLU A 134 14.11 5.25 14.80
N LEU A 135 13.10 4.84 14.02
CA LEU A 135 12.46 5.68 13.01
C LEU A 135 11.78 6.90 13.66
N GLU A 136 11.44 6.81 14.95
CA GLU A 136 10.91 7.93 15.73
C GLU A 136 11.91 9.06 15.93
N LYS A 137 13.21 8.84 15.71
CA LYS A 137 14.24 9.86 15.84
C LYS A 137 14.26 10.76 14.59
N PRO A 138 14.65 12.03 14.74
CA PRO A 138 14.75 12.93 13.59
C PRO A 138 15.86 12.48 12.64
N ASN A 139 15.66 12.71 11.34
CA ASN A 139 16.67 12.49 10.29
C ASN A 139 17.20 11.05 10.24
N THR A 140 16.34 10.07 10.45
CA THR A 140 16.69 8.65 10.33
C THR A 140 16.03 8.00 9.12
N VAL A 141 16.71 7.03 8.53
CA VAL A 141 16.19 6.22 7.43
C VAL A 141 16.38 4.73 7.70
N PHE A 142 15.36 3.94 7.38
CA PHE A 142 15.45 2.50 7.24
C PHE A 142 15.44 2.14 5.77
N ILE A 143 16.30 1.21 5.37
CA ILE A 143 16.50 0.84 3.97
C ILE A 143 16.10 -0.63 3.75
N SER A 144 15.58 -0.95 2.56
CA SER A 144 15.25 -2.34 2.23
C SER A 144 16.49 -3.22 2.05
N GLU A 145 16.33 -4.54 2.16
CA GLU A 145 17.42 -5.50 1.91
C GLU A 145 18.00 -5.36 0.49
N ASP A 146 17.14 -5.10 -0.49
CA ASP A 146 17.55 -4.92 -1.88
C ASP A 146 18.34 -3.62 -2.07
N PHE A 147 17.92 -2.53 -1.42
CA PHE A 147 18.66 -1.28 -1.43
C PHE A 147 20.04 -1.44 -0.77
N ALA A 148 20.08 -2.05 0.42
CA ALA A 148 21.33 -2.31 1.14
C ALA A 148 22.31 -3.13 0.29
N ARG A 149 21.82 -4.24 -0.30
CA ARG A 149 22.63 -5.09 -1.18
C ARG A 149 23.14 -4.35 -2.42
N LYS A 150 22.29 -3.51 -3.04
CA LYS A 150 22.63 -2.76 -4.26
C LYS A 150 23.69 -1.68 -4.02
N HIS A 151 23.58 -0.94 -2.92
CA HIS A 151 24.39 0.25 -2.68
C HIS A 151 25.57 0.03 -1.72
N TYR A 152 25.47 -0.95 -0.82
CA TYR A 152 26.51 -1.22 0.18
C TYR A 152 27.11 -2.64 0.06
N GLY A 153 26.51 -3.52 -0.75
CA GLY A 153 27.00 -4.89 -0.93
C GLY A 153 26.98 -5.66 0.38
N ASN A 154 28.17 -6.02 0.88
CA ASN A 154 28.35 -6.72 2.16
C ASN A 154 28.75 -5.78 3.32
N ILE A 155 28.85 -4.47 3.07
CA ILE A 155 29.19 -3.48 4.11
C ILE A 155 27.93 -3.18 4.92
N ASN A 156 28.05 -3.17 6.24
CA ASN A 156 26.96 -2.75 7.12
C ASN A 156 26.66 -1.24 6.89
N PRO A 157 25.46 -0.89 6.43
CA PRO A 157 25.10 0.51 6.14
C PRO A 157 24.67 1.29 7.39
N VAL A 158 24.41 0.62 8.53
CA VAL A 158 23.94 1.29 9.76
C VAL A 158 24.98 2.30 10.24
N GLY A 159 24.51 3.51 10.55
CA GLY A 159 25.33 4.67 10.94
C GLY A 159 25.87 5.49 9.77
N GLN A 160 25.70 5.04 8.52
CA GLN A 160 26.09 5.82 7.35
C GLN A 160 25.03 6.89 7.02
N ILE A 161 25.47 7.94 6.34
CA ILE A 161 24.60 9.06 5.92
C ILE A 161 24.22 8.89 4.46
N ILE A 162 22.92 9.04 4.19
CA ILE A 162 22.37 9.21 2.85
C ILE A 162 21.87 10.66 2.76
N LYS A 163 22.38 11.40 1.79
CA LYS A 163 21.90 12.75 1.50
C LYS A 163 20.75 12.67 0.49
N PHE A 164 19.61 13.25 0.84
CA PHE A 164 18.45 13.35 -0.04
C PHE A 164 18.48 14.71 -0.75
N GLU A 165 18.89 14.71 -2.01
CA GLU A 165 19.07 15.92 -2.81
C GLU A 165 17.73 16.43 -3.34
N ALA A 166 16.83 15.54 -3.72
CA ALA A 166 15.50 15.91 -4.18
C ALA A 166 14.50 14.75 -4.05
N ASP A 167 13.23 15.10 -3.90
CA ASP A 167 12.08 14.21 -4.11
C ASP A 167 11.18 14.84 -5.18
N GLN A 168 10.04 14.23 -5.48
CA GLN A 168 9.10 14.72 -6.49
C GLN A 168 8.59 16.16 -6.22
N TYR A 169 8.64 16.62 -4.97
CA TYR A 169 8.02 17.85 -4.50
C TYR A 169 9.02 18.89 -4.00
N ARG A 170 10.22 18.47 -3.58
CA ARG A 170 11.17 19.28 -2.82
C ARG A 170 12.61 19.03 -3.27
N ASN A 171 13.42 20.08 -3.16
CA ASN A 171 14.88 20.00 -3.31
C ASN A 171 15.55 20.23 -1.96
N ASN A 172 16.80 19.77 -1.84
CA ASN A 172 17.67 19.92 -0.67
C ASN A 172 17.01 19.44 0.64
N ILE A 173 16.50 18.21 0.64
CA ILE A 173 15.81 17.60 1.80
C ILE A 173 16.80 17.35 2.95
N GLY A 174 18.07 17.11 2.62
CA GLY A 174 19.16 17.03 3.59
C GLY A 174 19.54 15.60 3.96
N ASP A 175 20.25 15.48 5.07
CA ASP A 175 20.97 14.26 5.44
C ASP A 175 20.15 13.39 6.39
N TYR A 176 20.14 12.08 6.13
CA TYR A 176 19.50 11.08 6.98
C TYR A 176 20.48 9.96 7.32
N GLU A 177 20.52 9.56 8.57
CA GLU A 177 21.35 8.45 9.05
C GLU A 177 20.61 7.12 8.92
N VAL A 178 21.27 6.12 8.36
CA VAL A 178 20.75 4.77 8.27
C VAL A 178 20.71 4.15 9.67
N ARG A 179 19.51 3.86 10.17
CA ARG A 179 19.31 3.25 11.50
C ARG A 179 19.03 1.75 11.46
N GLY A 180 18.77 1.20 10.28
CA GLY A 180 18.55 -0.22 10.14
C GLY A 180 18.19 -0.65 8.74
N ILE A 181 18.11 -1.96 8.57
CA ILE A 181 17.66 -2.63 7.36
C ILE A 181 16.31 -3.27 7.66
N VAL A 182 15.31 -3.01 6.84
CA VAL A 182 14.00 -3.68 6.89
C VAL A 182 13.90 -4.72 5.79
N LYS A 183 13.05 -5.74 6.00
CA LYS A 183 12.72 -6.68 4.93
C LYS A 183 12.16 -5.95 3.71
N ASN A 184 12.41 -6.51 2.53
CA ASN A 184 11.76 -6.00 1.31
C ASN A 184 10.24 -6.01 1.46
N THR A 185 9.57 -5.04 0.81
CA THR A 185 8.11 -5.02 0.77
C THR A 185 7.58 -6.34 0.23
N HIS A 186 6.52 -6.86 0.85
CA HIS A 186 5.91 -8.11 0.39
C HIS A 186 5.41 -7.94 -1.06
N PRO A 187 5.66 -8.91 -1.97
CA PRO A 187 5.35 -8.74 -3.39
C PRO A 187 3.84 -8.57 -3.67
N LYS A 188 2.98 -8.98 -2.73
CA LYS A 188 1.52 -8.86 -2.78
C LYS A 188 1.02 -7.75 -1.86
N THR A 189 1.62 -6.58 -1.98
CA THR A 189 1.20 -5.36 -1.29
C THR A 189 0.87 -4.29 -2.33
N HIS A 190 -0.14 -3.45 -2.06
CA HIS A 190 -0.56 -2.36 -2.94
C HIS A 190 0.40 -1.15 -2.97
N PHE A 191 1.54 -1.23 -2.29
CA PHE A 191 2.61 -0.24 -2.31
C PHE A 191 3.97 -0.93 -2.28
N LYS A 192 5.03 -0.16 -2.54
CA LYS A 192 6.42 -0.57 -2.42
C LYS A 192 7.20 0.49 -1.67
N TYR A 193 8.21 0.07 -0.91
CA TYR A 193 9.20 0.95 -0.30
C TYR A 193 10.60 0.40 -0.53
N GLU A 194 11.54 1.29 -0.79
CA GLU A 194 12.98 1.01 -0.69
C GLU A 194 13.62 1.81 0.44
N LEU A 195 13.07 2.99 0.75
CA LEU A 195 13.52 3.88 1.82
C LEU A 195 12.33 4.33 2.67
N LEU A 196 12.44 4.15 3.98
CA LEU A 196 11.49 4.61 4.99
C LEU A 196 12.16 5.69 5.84
N LEU A 197 11.83 6.95 5.57
CA LEU A 197 12.39 8.12 6.23
C LEU A 197 11.50 8.57 7.38
N SER A 198 12.11 9.02 8.46
CA SER A 198 11.38 9.70 9.54
C SER A 198 10.76 11.00 9.03
N GLN A 199 9.55 11.29 9.50
CA GLN A 199 8.92 12.59 9.31
C GLN A 199 9.56 13.68 10.18
N LYS A 200 10.26 13.30 11.26
CA LYS A 200 10.88 14.24 12.21
C LYS A 200 12.24 14.71 11.71
N GLY A 201 12.65 15.92 12.09
CA GLY A 201 13.87 16.57 11.59
C GLY A 201 13.63 17.38 10.32
N ASN A 202 14.36 17.11 9.23
CA ASN A 202 14.37 17.94 8.03
C ASN A 202 13.01 18.01 7.32
N SER A 203 12.14 17.00 7.50
CA SER A 203 10.77 17.01 6.96
C SER A 203 9.71 17.48 7.96
N GLN A 204 10.07 17.80 9.20
CA GLN A 204 9.11 18.06 10.28
C GLN A 204 8.15 19.19 9.95
N ASN A 205 8.67 20.34 9.49
CA ASN A 205 7.84 21.49 9.12
C ASN A 205 6.81 21.15 8.04
N VAL A 206 7.17 20.27 7.09
CA VAL A 206 6.22 19.85 6.04
C VAL A 206 5.03 19.15 6.68
N PHE A 207 5.26 18.18 7.57
CA PHE A 207 4.19 17.42 8.22
C PHE A 207 3.41 18.24 9.26
N GLU A 208 4.05 19.18 9.96
CA GLU A 208 3.36 20.11 10.87
C GLU A 208 2.47 21.12 10.11
N GLU A 209 2.84 21.47 8.88
CA GLU A 209 2.07 22.36 8.02
C GLU A 209 0.96 21.65 7.25
N LEU A 210 1.07 20.34 6.97
CA LEU A 210 0.08 19.57 6.21
C LEU A 210 -1.39 19.80 6.68
N PRO A 211 -1.71 19.82 7.99
CA PRO A 211 -3.06 20.09 8.48
C PRO A 211 -3.58 21.52 8.23
N ASN A 212 -2.72 22.45 7.80
CA ASN A 212 -3.08 23.84 7.56
C ASN A 212 -3.46 24.15 6.10
N TYR A 213 -3.33 23.17 5.21
CA TYR A 213 -3.59 23.33 3.78
C TYR A 213 -4.63 22.33 3.25
N LYS A 214 -5.33 22.71 2.18
CA LYS A 214 -6.25 21.81 1.46
C LYS A 214 -5.53 20.89 0.44
N TYR A 215 -4.24 20.63 0.64
CA TYR A 215 -3.47 19.82 -0.29
C TYR A 215 -3.73 18.33 -0.08
N VAL A 216 -4.12 17.64 -1.15
CA VAL A 216 -4.39 16.19 -1.17
C VAL A 216 -3.09 15.44 -1.52
N TRP A 217 -2.10 15.54 -0.63
CA TRP A 217 -0.73 15.06 -0.88
C TRP A 217 -0.32 13.86 -0.02
N ALA A 218 -1.03 13.62 1.08
CA ALA A 218 -0.71 12.56 2.02
C ALA A 218 -1.58 11.31 1.76
N TYR A 219 -1.05 10.15 2.14
CA TYR A 219 -1.83 8.92 2.28
C TYR A 219 -2.16 8.74 3.75
N ASN A 220 -3.44 8.67 4.07
CA ASN A 220 -3.91 8.45 5.44
C ASN A 220 -4.57 7.07 5.52
N TYR A 221 -4.16 6.26 6.49
CA TYR A 221 -4.76 4.97 6.77
C TYR A 221 -5.18 4.89 8.22
N PHE A 222 -6.40 4.39 8.45
CA PHE A 222 -6.94 4.13 9.77
C PHE A 222 -7.20 2.64 9.93
N LYS A 223 -6.67 2.06 11.00
CA LYS A 223 -7.13 0.79 11.53
C LYS A 223 -8.27 1.08 12.50
N LEU A 224 -9.44 0.53 12.22
CA LEU A 224 -10.60 0.67 13.09
C LEU A 224 -10.66 -0.45 14.13
N LYS A 225 -11.27 -0.16 15.26
CA LYS A 225 -11.63 -1.19 16.24
C LYS A 225 -12.59 -2.20 15.61
N LYS A 226 -12.41 -3.47 15.96
CA LYS A 226 -13.25 -4.57 15.46
C LYS A 226 -14.75 -4.27 15.64
N GLY A 227 -15.51 -4.31 14.55
CA GLY A 227 -16.96 -4.08 14.54
C GLY A 227 -17.37 -2.60 14.42
N ALA A 228 -16.43 -1.65 14.36
CA ALA A 228 -16.75 -0.26 14.03
C ALA A 228 -17.25 -0.14 12.57
N SER A 229 -18.23 0.73 12.34
CA SER A 229 -18.73 1.01 10.98
C SER A 229 -17.84 2.05 10.29
N PRO A 230 -17.21 1.72 9.15
CA PRO A 230 -16.43 2.69 8.38
C PRO A 230 -17.28 3.85 7.86
N GLU A 231 -18.57 3.64 7.60
CA GLU A 231 -19.51 4.69 7.18
C GLU A 231 -19.78 5.70 8.30
N LEU A 232 -19.86 5.24 9.56
CA LEU A 232 -20.01 6.15 10.70
C LEU A 232 -18.73 6.97 10.93
N VAL A 233 -17.55 6.35 10.78
CA VAL A 233 -16.27 7.06 10.86
C VAL A 233 -16.15 8.11 9.75
N ALA A 234 -16.52 7.77 8.52
CA ALA A 234 -16.55 8.72 7.40
C ALA A 234 -17.46 9.92 7.69
N LYS A 235 -18.66 9.70 8.27
CA LYS A 235 -19.56 10.78 8.68
C LYS A 235 -18.95 11.67 9.76
N LYS A 236 -18.23 11.10 10.74
CA LYS A 236 -17.52 11.87 11.78
C LYS A 236 -16.41 12.73 11.19
N LEU A 237 -15.63 12.19 10.24
CA LEU A 237 -14.63 12.95 9.50
C LEU A 237 -15.23 14.15 8.75
N THR A 238 -16.34 13.93 8.04
CA THR A 238 -17.07 15.03 7.39
C THR A 238 -17.57 16.07 8.40
N ALA A 239 -18.11 15.65 9.56
CA ALA A 239 -18.55 16.57 10.60
C ALA A 239 -17.40 17.38 11.22
N LEU A 240 -16.21 16.81 11.37
CA LEU A 240 -15.01 17.52 11.81
C LEU A 240 -14.51 18.51 10.76
N TRP A 241 -14.55 18.11 9.48
CA TRP A 241 -14.27 19.01 8.36
C TRP A 241 -15.23 20.21 8.32
N ASP A 242 -16.51 19.99 8.55
CA ASP A 242 -17.52 21.04 8.55
C ASP A 242 -17.28 22.12 9.62
N LYS A 243 -16.62 21.75 10.72
CA LYS A 243 -16.20 22.66 11.79
C LYS A 243 -14.83 23.29 11.54
N SER A 244 -14.06 22.78 10.59
CA SER A 244 -12.70 23.22 10.34
C SER A 244 -12.65 24.63 9.74
N ALA A 245 -11.77 25.48 10.26
CA ALA A 245 -11.45 26.76 9.65
C ALA A 245 -10.93 26.61 8.21
N LEU A 246 -10.34 25.45 7.87
CA LEU A 246 -9.92 25.18 6.49
C LEU A 246 -11.08 25.21 5.52
N LYS A 247 -12.30 24.83 5.91
CA LYS A 247 -13.47 24.84 5.01
C LYS A 247 -13.63 26.19 4.31
N GLN A 248 -13.33 27.29 5.00
CA GLN A 248 -13.44 28.66 4.49
C GLN A 248 -12.27 29.13 3.61
N LYS A 249 -11.14 28.42 3.58
CA LYS A 249 -10.03 28.73 2.67
C LYS A 249 -10.41 28.45 1.21
N THR A 250 -9.68 29.05 0.27
CA THR A 250 -9.85 28.87 -1.18
C THR A 250 -9.87 27.39 -1.59
N GLY A 251 -10.71 27.05 -2.57
CA GLY A 251 -10.92 25.68 -3.08
C GLY A 251 -12.30 25.13 -2.74
N PRO A 252 -12.58 23.84 -3.01
CA PRO A 252 -13.86 23.21 -2.68
C PRO A 252 -14.17 23.37 -1.19
N LYS A 253 -15.44 23.64 -0.86
CA LYS A 253 -15.90 23.77 0.54
C LYS A 253 -16.40 22.44 1.09
N GLU A 254 -17.06 21.66 0.25
CA GLU A 254 -17.68 20.41 0.62
C GLU A 254 -16.78 19.24 0.24
N TYR A 255 -16.42 18.43 1.24
CA TYR A 255 -15.62 17.21 1.07
C TYR A 255 -16.30 16.04 1.77
N ASP A 256 -16.22 14.88 1.14
CA ASP A 256 -16.47 13.60 1.78
C ASP A 256 -15.14 12.88 2.01
N PHE A 257 -15.07 12.11 3.10
CA PHE A 257 -13.89 11.34 3.48
C PHE A 257 -14.19 9.84 3.56
N PRO A 258 -14.46 9.18 2.41
CA PRO A 258 -14.79 7.77 2.42
C PRO A 258 -13.60 6.93 2.87
N LEU A 259 -13.88 5.94 3.72
CA LEU A 259 -12.94 4.90 4.10
C LEU A 259 -12.99 3.79 3.06
N PHE A 260 -11.90 3.59 2.34
CA PHE A 260 -11.77 2.56 1.33
C PHE A 260 -11.06 1.33 1.92
N PRO A 261 -11.68 0.14 1.94
CA PRO A 261 -11.08 -1.05 2.55
C PRO A 261 -9.74 -1.42 1.90
N MET A 262 -8.74 -1.79 2.70
CA MET A 262 -7.43 -2.17 2.17
C MET A 262 -7.50 -3.36 1.21
N ASP A 263 -8.30 -4.38 1.53
CA ASP A 263 -8.53 -5.57 0.69
C ASP A 263 -9.06 -5.26 -0.71
N ASP A 264 -9.73 -4.12 -0.86
CA ASP A 264 -10.33 -3.71 -2.12
C ASP A 264 -9.36 -2.87 -2.98
N ILE A 265 -8.22 -2.40 -2.44
CA ILE A 265 -7.33 -1.46 -3.13
C ILE A 265 -6.81 -2.07 -4.44
N HIS A 266 -6.23 -3.26 -4.37
CA HIS A 266 -5.62 -3.91 -5.53
C HIS A 266 -6.61 -4.18 -6.67
N LEU A 267 -7.84 -4.60 -6.34
CA LEU A 267 -8.81 -5.10 -7.32
C LEU A 267 -9.87 -4.09 -7.76
N ARG A 268 -10.19 -3.10 -6.92
CA ARG A 268 -11.34 -2.22 -7.12
C ARG A 268 -10.99 -0.74 -7.14
N SER A 269 -9.76 -0.37 -6.73
CA SER A 269 -9.36 1.02 -6.76
C SER A 269 -8.77 1.39 -8.14
N ASP A 270 -9.34 2.43 -8.75
CA ASP A 270 -8.84 3.08 -9.98
C ASP A 270 -8.75 4.59 -9.71
N PHE A 271 -8.19 4.95 -8.54
CA PHE A 271 -8.12 6.34 -8.10
C PHE A 271 -6.87 7.00 -8.68
N ARG A 272 -6.87 8.33 -8.72
CA ARG A 272 -5.63 9.06 -9.04
C ARG A 272 -4.61 8.85 -7.92
N PHE A 273 -3.34 8.81 -8.31
CA PHE A 273 -2.20 8.67 -7.39
C PHE A 273 -2.18 7.35 -6.60
N GLU A 274 -2.56 6.24 -7.21
CA GLU A 274 -2.31 4.92 -6.60
C GLU A 274 -0.82 4.71 -6.32
N LEU A 275 -0.53 4.03 -5.20
CA LEU A 275 0.85 3.69 -4.79
C LEU A 275 1.46 2.59 -5.67
N ARG A 276 0.60 1.82 -6.34
CA ARG A 276 0.97 0.79 -7.31
C ARG A 276 -0.12 0.70 -8.36
N GLU A 277 0.26 0.62 -9.63
CA GLU A 277 -0.72 0.41 -10.69
C GLU A 277 -1.42 -0.93 -10.51
N SER A 278 -2.76 -0.92 -10.51
CA SER A 278 -3.54 -2.15 -10.58
C SER A 278 -3.43 -2.71 -11.99
N SER A 279 -2.64 -3.78 -12.16
CA SER A 279 -2.52 -4.52 -13.41
C SER A 279 -3.80 -5.30 -13.78
N SER A 280 -4.80 -5.34 -12.89
CA SER A 280 -5.97 -6.21 -13.00
C SER A 280 -7.23 -5.50 -13.51
N LYS A 281 -7.12 -4.59 -14.49
CA LYS A 281 -8.29 -4.15 -15.29
C LYS A 281 -8.91 -5.29 -16.12
N ILE A 282 -8.29 -6.48 -16.10
CA ILE A 282 -8.90 -7.72 -16.60
C ILE A 282 -9.99 -8.16 -15.61
N ASN A 283 -11.19 -7.59 -15.78
CA ASN A 283 -12.52 -8.19 -15.61
C ASN A 283 -12.60 -9.54 -14.87
N ILE A 284 -12.14 -9.64 -13.61
CA ILE A 284 -12.25 -10.84 -12.78
C ILE A 284 -13.74 -11.23 -12.60
N SER A 285 -14.62 -10.23 -12.63
CA SER A 285 -16.08 -10.37 -12.66
C SER A 285 -16.60 -11.21 -13.83
N LEU A 286 -15.95 -11.14 -15.00
CA LEU A 286 -16.36 -11.87 -16.21
C LEU A 286 -16.02 -13.37 -16.11
N PHE A 287 -15.08 -13.74 -15.23
CA PHE A 287 -14.66 -15.11 -14.99
C PHE A 287 -15.41 -15.80 -13.84
N ILE A 288 -16.12 -15.05 -12.98
CA ILE A 288 -16.95 -15.64 -11.91
C ILE A 288 -18.31 -16.12 -12.46
N ILE A 289 -18.71 -15.65 -13.65
CA ILE A 289 -20.00 -15.97 -14.29
C ILE A 289 -19.91 -17.22 -15.20
N VAL A 290 -18.70 -17.71 -15.52
CA VAL A 290 -18.46 -18.96 -16.28
C VAL A 290 -18.26 -20.12 -15.32
#